data_AF-A0A843S8C0-F1
#
_entry.id   AF-A0A843S8C0-F1
#
_cell.length_a   1.000
_cell.length_b   1.000
_cell.length_c   1.000
_cell.angle_alpha   90.00
_cell.angle_beta   90.00
_cell.angle_gamma   90.00
#
_symmetry.space_group_name_H-M   'P 1'
#
loop_
_entity.id
_entity.type
_entity.pdbx_description
1 polymer ?
#
loop_
_entity_poly.entity_id
_entity_poly.type
_entity_poly.pdbx_seq_one_letter_code
_entity_poly.pdbx_strand_id
1 'polypeptide(L)'
;MAARHSPGALKSCRESTSLIAAAARMSLGKQLEGYPMGKSASVPNRPLPRRHRSSGIAAVELALVMPTFFILIACTLFFGQVLLAYQTACKASHDAARYLSSVSAMDVQNPARIGDHMTLARAIITEEMGSLMSSGPYAPVVTILCGGMICSGFFTPSSVNVAIQIYVADDVLPGISLNLLGFPAVTVTATATMPYVGR
;
A
#
# COMPACT_ATOMS: atom_id res chain seq x y z
N MET A 1 -4.52 -27.93 -17.58
CA MET A 1 -4.64 -26.53 -17.11
C MET A 1 -3.33 -26.13 -16.47
N ALA A 2 -2.48 -25.42 -17.24
CA ALA A 2 -1.13 -25.06 -16.82
C ALA A 2 -1.16 -23.71 -16.09
N ALA A 3 -0.75 -23.70 -14.82
CA ALA A 3 -0.50 -22.49 -14.07
C ALA A 3 0.71 -21.76 -14.70
N ARG A 4 0.46 -20.63 -15.36
CA ARG A 4 1.53 -19.75 -15.83
C ARG A 4 2.25 -19.18 -14.61
N HIS A 5 3.45 -19.69 -14.37
CA HIS A 5 4.43 -19.07 -13.49
C HIS A 5 4.76 -17.69 -14.07
N SER A 6 4.41 -16.61 -13.36
CA SER A 6 4.79 -15.23 -13.71
C SER A 6 6.12 -14.90 -13.01
N PRO A 7 7.28 -14.97 -13.70
CA PRO A 7 8.58 -14.63 -13.10
C PRO A 7 8.77 -13.12 -12.83
N GLY A 8 7.77 -12.27 -13.11
CA GLY A 8 7.85 -10.82 -12.95
C GLY A 8 7.59 -10.29 -11.53
N ALA A 9 6.97 -11.07 -10.64
CA ALA A 9 6.50 -10.56 -9.34
C ALA A 9 7.62 -10.34 -8.30
N LEU A 10 8.70 -11.14 -8.37
CA LEU A 10 9.84 -11.05 -7.45
C LEU A 10 10.65 -9.75 -7.59
N LYS A 11 10.68 -9.12 -8.77
CA LYS A 11 11.33 -7.80 -8.95
C LYS A 11 10.52 -6.68 -8.28
N SER A 12 9.19 -6.78 -8.36
CA SER A 12 8.28 -5.68 -7.99
C SER A 12 8.30 -5.31 -6.50
N CYS A 13 8.36 -6.30 -5.59
CA CYS A 13 8.38 -6.01 -4.15
C CYS A 13 9.77 -5.54 -3.63
N ARG A 14 10.87 -5.94 -4.29
CA ARG A 14 12.24 -5.60 -3.87
C ARG A 14 12.63 -4.17 -4.20
N GLU A 15 12.12 -3.59 -5.30
CA GLU A 15 12.41 -2.19 -5.68
C GLU A 15 11.62 -1.18 -4.85
N SER A 16 10.38 -1.51 -4.46
CA SER A 16 9.47 -0.59 -3.77
C SER A 16 9.90 -0.19 -2.35
N THR A 17 10.59 -1.08 -1.62
CA THR A 17 11.08 -0.81 -0.26
C THR A 17 12.21 0.21 -0.22
N SER A 18 12.97 0.38 -1.32
CA SER A 18 14.08 1.34 -1.40
C SER A 18 13.60 2.80 -1.54
N LEU A 19 12.50 3.02 -2.25
CA LEU A 19 11.98 4.36 -2.55
C LEU A 19 11.31 5.02 -1.34
N ILE A 20 10.65 4.24 -0.47
CA ILE A 20 9.94 4.78 0.70
C ILE A 20 10.92 5.09 1.85
N ALA A 21 11.99 4.30 2.02
CA ALA A 21 13.07 4.65 2.94
C ALA A 21 13.76 5.97 2.57
N ALA A 22 13.78 6.33 1.28
CA ALA A 22 14.26 7.62 0.81
C ALA A 22 13.26 8.76 1.09
N ALA A 23 11.96 8.53 0.90
CA ALA A 23 10.92 9.54 1.15
C ALA A 23 10.73 9.88 2.64
N ALA A 24 10.85 8.91 3.54
CA ALA A 24 10.71 9.12 4.98
C ALA A 24 11.83 9.99 5.60
N ARG A 25 12.98 10.14 4.92
CA ARG A 25 14.08 11.00 5.38
C ARG A 25 13.95 12.47 4.96
N MET A 26 12.98 12.83 4.12
CA MET A 26 12.86 14.19 3.58
C MET A 26 11.89 15.13 4.35
N SER A 27 11.08 14.62 5.27
CA SER A 27 9.99 15.40 5.90
C SER A 27 10.30 15.96 7.31
N LEU A 28 11.49 15.74 7.86
CA LEU A 28 11.78 16.01 9.28
C LEU A 28 12.79 17.15 9.55
N GLY A 29 13.01 18.03 8.57
CA GLY A 29 13.99 19.11 8.71
C GLY A 29 13.56 20.42 8.08
N LYS A 30 12.61 21.14 8.70
CA LYS A 30 12.52 22.61 8.62
C LYS A 30 11.48 23.16 9.59
N GLN A 31 11.89 23.39 10.83
CA GLN A 31 11.13 24.17 11.78
C GLN A 31 12.07 25.15 12.51
N LEU A 32 11.76 26.45 12.32
CA LEU A 32 12.05 27.62 13.18
C LEU A 32 13.43 28.30 13.09
N GLU A 33 13.52 29.31 12.21
CA GLU A 33 14.31 30.54 12.37
C GLU A 33 13.34 31.66 11.94
N GLY A 34 12.90 32.62 12.75
CA GLY A 34 13.67 33.53 13.59
C GLY A 34 13.35 34.95 13.09
N TYR A 35 12.31 35.59 13.63
CA TYR A 35 11.89 36.95 13.23
C TYR A 35 12.47 38.00 14.19
N PRO A 36 13.33 38.94 13.74
CA PRO A 36 13.67 40.11 14.54
C PRO A 36 12.63 41.22 14.37
N MET A 37 12.21 41.78 15.50
CA MET A 37 11.43 43.00 15.60
C MET A 37 12.28 44.22 15.22
N GLY A 38 11.84 45.00 14.23
CA GLY A 38 12.62 46.12 13.69
C GLY A 38 11.80 47.26 13.12
N LYS A 39 11.53 48.24 14.00
CA LYS A 39 11.38 49.70 13.80
C LYS A 39 10.21 50.26 12.96
N SER A 40 9.44 51.07 13.68
CA SER A 40 8.44 52.02 13.22
C SER A 40 9.07 53.12 12.36
N ALA A 41 8.56 53.29 11.13
CA ALA A 41 8.83 54.44 10.29
C ALA A 41 7.49 55.00 9.77
N SER A 42 7.26 56.28 10.04
CA SER A 42 6.11 57.07 9.60
C SER A 42 6.12 57.24 8.08
N VAL A 43 5.10 56.70 7.41
CA VAL A 43 4.91 56.78 5.95
C VAL A 43 4.02 57.98 5.60
N PRO A 44 4.39 58.82 4.62
CA PRO A 44 3.61 59.97 4.21
C PRO A 44 2.36 59.56 3.40
N ASN A 45 1.31 60.34 3.58
CA ASN A 45 -0.04 60.14 3.03
C ASN A 45 -0.02 60.19 1.49
N ARG A 46 0.01 59.02 0.84
CA ARG A 46 -0.19 58.89 -0.62
C ARG A 46 -1.68 58.65 -0.89
N PRO A 47 -2.28 59.31 -1.89
CA PRO A 47 -3.68 59.13 -2.23
C PRO A 47 -3.95 57.66 -2.56
N LEU A 48 -4.90 57.07 -1.82
CA LEU A 48 -5.31 55.68 -1.95
C LEU A 48 -5.74 55.41 -3.40
N PRO A 49 -5.08 54.48 -4.12
CA PRO A 49 -5.55 54.08 -5.44
C PRO A 49 -6.94 53.47 -5.29
N ARG A 50 -7.88 54.08 -6.01
CA ARG A 50 -9.28 53.68 -6.18
C ARG A 50 -9.34 52.15 -6.32
N ARG A 51 -9.93 51.50 -5.31
CA ARG A 51 -10.19 50.05 -5.20
C ARG A 51 -11.03 49.56 -6.38
N HIS A 52 -10.38 49.39 -7.52
CA HIS A 52 -10.98 48.91 -8.75
C HIS A 52 -11.26 47.41 -8.59
N ARG A 53 -12.53 47.07 -8.37
CA ARG A 53 -13.33 45.90 -8.83
C ARG A 53 -12.63 44.62 -9.40
N SER A 54 -11.41 44.28 -9.01
CA SER A 54 -10.69 43.07 -9.44
C SER A 54 -11.02 41.85 -8.56
N SER A 55 -11.71 42.04 -7.44
CA SER A 55 -12.11 40.97 -6.53
C SER A 55 -13.05 39.94 -7.16
N GLY A 56 -13.80 40.31 -8.21
CA GLY A 56 -14.76 39.42 -8.87
C GLY A 56 -14.10 38.39 -9.78
N ILE A 57 -13.08 38.78 -10.54
CA ILE A 57 -12.38 37.87 -11.48
C ILE A 57 -11.53 36.86 -10.70
N ALA A 58 -10.83 37.32 -9.67
CA ALA A 58 -10.05 36.45 -8.79
C ALA A 58 -10.90 35.40 -8.08
N ALA A 59 -12.16 35.73 -7.72
CA ALA A 59 -13.08 34.77 -7.12
C ALA A 59 -13.53 33.68 -8.10
N VAL A 60 -13.72 34.01 -9.39
CA VAL A 60 -14.10 33.05 -10.43
C VAL A 60 -12.94 32.12 -10.77
N GLU A 61 -11.72 32.64 -10.85
CA GLU A 61 -10.52 31.82 -11.05
C GLU A 61 -10.30 30.84 -9.90
N LEU A 62 -10.46 31.30 -8.64
CA LEU A 62 -10.38 30.43 -7.47
C LEU A 62 -11.47 29.36 -7.47
N ALA A 63 -12.70 29.71 -7.85
CA ALA A 63 -13.83 28.79 -7.91
C ALA A 63 -13.62 27.67 -8.95
N LEU A 64 -12.82 27.90 -10.00
CA LEU A 64 -12.45 26.89 -10.99
C LEU A 64 -11.26 26.03 -10.54
N VAL A 65 -10.25 26.62 -9.89
CA VAL A 65 -9.05 25.88 -9.45
C VAL A 65 -9.34 24.95 -8.27
N MET A 66 -10.18 25.37 -7.32
CA MET A 66 -10.50 24.62 -6.11
C MET A 66 -11.03 23.19 -6.38
N PRO A 67 -12.08 22.97 -7.21
CA PRO A 67 -12.57 21.62 -7.49
C PRO A 67 -11.54 20.75 -8.20
N THR A 68 -10.73 21.31 -9.10
CA THR A 68 -9.62 20.57 -9.73
C THR A 68 -8.61 20.11 -8.69
N PHE A 69 -8.30 20.96 -7.72
CA PHE A 69 -7.37 20.61 -6.63
C PHE A 69 -7.93 19.49 -5.75
N PHE A 70 -9.23 19.49 -5.44
CA PHE A 70 -9.86 18.39 -4.70
C PHE A 70 -9.82 17.06 -5.44
N ILE A 71 -10.06 17.06 -6.76
CA ILE A 71 -9.98 15.84 -7.57
C ILE A 71 -8.54 15.30 -7.53
N LEU A 72 -7.54 16.16 -7.68
CA LEU A 72 -6.13 15.76 -7.60
C LEU A 72 -5.80 15.15 -6.22
N ILE A 73 -6.23 15.79 -5.13
CA ILE A 73 -6.03 15.27 -3.78
C ILE A 73 -6.73 13.91 -3.63
N ALA A 74 -7.99 13.78 -4.04
CA ALA A 74 -8.74 12.55 -3.94
C ALA A 74 -8.08 11.39 -4.71
N CYS A 75 -7.62 11.65 -5.94
CA CYS A 75 -6.84 10.70 -6.72
C CYS A 75 -5.56 10.30 -5.97
N THR A 76 -4.79 11.26 -5.45
CA THR A 76 -3.56 10.93 -4.71
C THR A 76 -3.80 10.12 -3.44
N LEU A 77 -4.89 10.39 -2.71
CA LEU A 77 -5.27 9.61 -1.54
C LEU A 77 -5.66 8.18 -1.91
N PHE A 78 -6.46 8.01 -2.97
CA PHE A 78 -6.84 6.70 -3.47
C PHE A 78 -5.61 5.87 -3.88
N PHE A 79 -4.73 6.44 -4.71
CA PHE A 79 -3.48 5.77 -5.09
C PHE A 79 -2.57 5.49 -3.89
N GLY A 80 -2.53 6.41 -2.92
CA GLY A 80 -1.79 6.21 -1.67
C GLY A 80 -2.27 4.98 -0.90
N GLN A 81 -3.59 4.77 -0.80
CA GLN A 81 -4.16 3.60 -0.15
C GLN A 81 -3.85 2.30 -0.92
N VAL A 82 -3.99 2.30 -2.24
CA VAL A 82 -3.68 1.13 -3.08
C VAL A 82 -2.21 0.74 -2.94
N LEU A 83 -1.29 1.72 -2.98
CA LEU A 83 0.14 1.48 -2.81
C LEU A 83 0.45 0.97 -1.41
N LEU A 84 -0.16 1.54 -0.37
CA LEU A 84 0.00 1.08 1.00
C LEU A 84 -0.43 -0.39 1.14
N ALA A 85 -1.61 -0.75 0.62
CA ALA A 85 -2.11 -2.12 0.62
C ALA A 85 -1.19 -3.09 -0.14
N TYR A 86 -0.63 -2.65 -1.27
CA TYR A 86 0.34 -3.46 -2.02
C TYR A 86 1.63 -3.70 -1.24
N GLN A 87 2.20 -2.67 -0.58
CA GLN A 87 3.43 -2.80 0.18
C GLN A 87 3.26 -3.71 1.40
N THR A 88 2.17 -3.55 2.15
CA THR A 88 1.89 -4.40 3.32
C THR A 88 1.67 -5.85 2.90
N ALA A 89 0.98 -6.10 1.78
CA ALA A 89 0.81 -7.43 1.23
C ALA A 89 2.14 -8.06 0.75
N CYS A 90 3.00 -7.29 0.09
CA CYS A 90 4.35 -7.73 -0.27
C CYS A 90 5.17 -8.12 0.98
N LYS A 91 5.12 -7.30 2.03
CA LYS A 91 5.83 -7.56 3.28
C LYS A 91 5.29 -8.80 3.99
N ALA A 92 3.97 -8.88 4.16
CA ALA A 92 3.30 -10.00 4.82
C ALA A 92 3.53 -11.33 4.10
N SER A 93 3.41 -11.36 2.77
CA SER A 93 3.68 -12.56 1.97
C SER A 93 5.14 -12.99 2.07
N HIS A 94 6.08 -12.04 2.07
CA HIS A 94 7.51 -12.33 2.21
C HIS A 94 7.86 -12.91 3.58
N ASP A 95 7.31 -12.34 4.66
CA ASP A 95 7.57 -12.82 6.01
C ASP A 95 6.98 -14.22 6.26
N ALA A 96 5.75 -14.45 5.79
CA ALA A 96 5.14 -15.77 5.82
C ALA A 96 5.90 -16.80 4.97
N ALA A 97 6.35 -16.42 3.77
CA ALA A 97 7.16 -17.30 2.93
C ALA A 97 8.50 -17.62 3.61
N ARG A 98 9.12 -16.65 4.29
CA ARG A 98 10.35 -16.83 5.05
C ARG A 98 10.16 -17.80 6.20
N TYR A 99 9.12 -17.60 7.01
CA TYR A 99 8.77 -18.50 8.10
C TYR A 99 8.61 -19.94 7.60
N LEU A 100 7.75 -20.16 6.59
CA LEU A 100 7.49 -21.48 6.03
C LEU A 100 8.72 -22.11 5.35
N SER A 101 9.61 -21.31 4.76
CA SER A 101 10.86 -21.82 4.17
C SER A 101 11.82 -22.38 5.21
N SER A 102 11.71 -21.93 6.47
CA SER A 102 12.58 -22.29 7.59
C SER A 102 12.01 -23.38 8.51
N VAL A 103 10.74 -23.78 8.32
CA VAL A 103 10.12 -24.87 9.09
C VAL A 103 10.87 -26.17 8.83
N SER A 104 11.08 -26.98 9.88
CA SER A 104 11.84 -28.23 9.77
C SER A 104 11.22 -29.22 8.78
N ALA A 105 12.06 -29.98 8.08
CA ALA A 105 11.58 -31.01 7.14
C ALA A 105 10.67 -32.04 7.82
N MET A 106 10.93 -32.37 9.08
CA MET A 106 10.12 -33.32 9.86
C MET A 106 8.71 -32.81 10.11
N ASP A 107 8.55 -31.51 10.37
CA ASP A 107 7.23 -30.91 10.59
C ASP A 107 6.48 -30.71 9.27
N VAL A 108 7.20 -30.39 8.18
CA VAL A 108 6.60 -30.27 6.83
C VAL A 108 6.19 -31.62 6.24
N GLN A 109 6.84 -32.72 6.62
CA GLN A 109 6.46 -34.09 6.26
C GLN A 109 5.44 -34.71 7.24
N ASN A 110 4.90 -33.93 8.18
CA ASN A 110 3.88 -34.41 9.09
C ASN A 110 2.55 -33.70 8.82
N PRO A 111 1.51 -34.41 8.32
CA PRO A 111 0.21 -33.81 8.02
C PRO A 111 -0.49 -33.22 9.25
N ALA A 112 -0.16 -33.71 10.46
CA ALA A 112 -0.71 -33.16 11.70
C ALA A 112 -0.05 -31.82 12.08
N ARG A 113 1.24 -31.63 11.80
CA ARG A 113 1.99 -30.42 12.21
C ARG A 113 2.00 -29.33 11.16
N ILE A 114 1.99 -29.69 9.87
CA ILE A 114 1.98 -28.70 8.80
C ILE A 114 0.74 -27.80 8.87
N GLY A 115 -0.40 -28.32 9.33
CA GLY A 115 -1.62 -27.55 9.56
C GLY A 115 -1.41 -26.41 10.58
N ASP A 116 -0.68 -26.67 11.65
CA ASP A 116 -0.35 -25.68 12.68
C ASP A 116 0.58 -24.60 12.11
N HIS A 117 1.61 -25.00 11.36
CA HIS A 117 2.51 -24.05 10.70
C HIS A 117 1.80 -23.19 9.64
N MET A 118 0.85 -23.75 8.90
CA MET A 118 0.03 -23.01 7.94
C MET A 118 -0.92 -22.02 8.62
N THR A 119 -1.46 -22.40 9.78
CA THR A 119 -2.29 -21.52 10.60
C THR A 119 -1.47 -20.38 11.19
N LEU A 120 -0.25 -20.66 11.67
CA LEU A 120 0.67 -19.64 12.16
C LEU A 120 1.13 -18.70 11.03
N ALA A 121 1.44 -19.23 9.84
CA ALA A 121 1.78 -18.39 8.69
C ALA A 121 0.64 -17.44 8.30
N ARG A 122 -0.62 -17.90 8.40
CA ARG A 122 -1.78 -17.02 8.22
C ARG A 122 -1.89 -15.99 9.33
N ALA A 123 -1.60 -16.36 10.59
CA ALA A 123 -1.59 -15.42 11.71
C ALA A 123 -0.57 -14.29 11.49
N ILE A 124 0.65 -14.61 11.02
CA ILE A 124 1.66 -13.61 10.64
C ILE A 124 1.11 -12.65 9.57
N ILE A 125 0.46 -13.20 8.54
CA ILE A 125 -0.13 -12.38 7.48
C ILE A 125 -1.21 -11.45 8.04
N THR A 126 -2.09 -11.96 8.92
CA THR A 126 -3.16 -11.16 9.51
C THR A 126 -2.63 -10.07 10.44
N GLU A 127 -1.55 -10.35 11.17
CA GLU A 127 -0.89 -9.39 12.06
C GLU A 127 -0.21 -8.27 11.26
N GLU A 128 0.51 -8.63 10.20
CA GLU A 128 1.18 -7.67 9.31
C GLU A 128 0.21 -6.81 8.50
N MET A 129 -0.93 -7.38 8.10
CA MET A 129 -1.97 -6.63 7.39
C MET A 129 -2.79 -5.73 8.32
N GLY A 130 -2.89 -6.08 9.61
CA GLY A 130 -3.50 -5.23 10.64
C GLY A 130 -4.86 -4.65 10.25
N SER A 131 -5.00 -3.33 10.33
CA SER A 131 -6.24 -2.61 10.04
C SER A 131 -6.69 -2.68 8.58
N LEU A 132 -5.80 -3.03 7.64
CA LEU A 132 -6.16 -3.19 6.22
C LEU A 132 -7.04 -4.42 5.97
N MET A 133 -7.12 -5.35 6.93
CA MET A 133 -8.04 -6.48 6.83
C MET A 133 -9.51 -6.06 6.94
N SER A 134 -9.78 -4.87 7.50
CA SER A 134 -11.13 -4.35 7.72
C SER A 134 -11.50 -3.17 6.81
N SER A 135 -10.60 -2.74 5.92
CA SER A 135 -10.78 -1.55 5.09
C SER A 135 -11.55 -1.81 3.79
N GLY A 136 -12.31 -2.91 3.70
CA GLY A 136 -13.04 -3.25 2.48
C GLY A 136 -14.24 -4.17 2.73
N PRO A 137 -15.17 -4.26 1.77
CA PRO A 137 -16.36 -5.09 1.88
C PRO A 137 -16.04 -6.61 1.81
N TYR A 138 -14.83 -6.97 1.39
CA TYR A 138 -14.39 -8.36 1.24
C TYR A 138 -13.10 -8.60 2.02
N ALA A 139 -13.06 -9.72 2.75
CA ALA A 139 -11.84 -10.18 3.39
C ALA A 139 -10.79 -10.57 2.33
N PRO A 140 -9.50 -10.29 2.56
CA PRO A 140 -8.46 -10.67 1.63
C PRO A 140 -8.26 -12.20 1.61
N VAL A 141 -7.95 -12.71 0.43
CA VAL A 141 -7.76 -14.14 0.18
C VAL A 141 -6.28 -14.47 0.27
N VAL A 142 -5.94 -15.41 1.16
CA VAL A 142 -4.56 -15.88 1.37
C VAL A 142 -4.41 -17.29 0.85
N THR A 143 -3.54 -17.46 -0.14
CA THR A 143 -3.23 -18.75 -0.76
C THR A 143 -1.77 -19.11 -0.52
N ILE A 144 -1.52 -20.24 0.13
CA ILE A 144 -0.18 -20.75 0.42
C ILE A 144 0.01 -22.07 -0.33
N LEU A 145 1.09 -22.18 -1.08
CA LEU A 145 1.45 -23.36 -1.86
C LEU A 145 2.88 -23.83 -1.56
N CYS A 146 3.06 -25.15 -1.49
CA CYS A 146 4.31 -25.86 -1.37
C CYS A 146 4.66 -26.51 -2.71
N GLY A 147 5.68 -26.02 -3.41
CA GLY A 147 6.09 -26.53 -4.73
C GLY A 147 5.02 -26.38 -5.81
N GLY A 148 4.09 -25.43 -5.66
CA GLY A 148 2.95 -25.24 -6.56
C GLY A 148 1.70 -26.08 -6.23
N MET A 149 1.73 -26.87 -5.16
CA MET A 149 0.61 -27.67 -4.67
C MET A 149 0.20 -27.21 -3.27
N ILE A 150 -0.94 -27.66 -2.76
CA ILE A 150 -1.31 -27.42 -1.35
C ILE A 150 -0.34 -28.19 -0.45
N CYS A 151 0.10 -27.57 0.64
CA CYS A 151 0.96 -28.20 1.64
C CYS A 151 0.19 -29.32 2.37
N SER A 152 0.38 -30.56 1.95
CA SER A 152 -0.37 -31.72 2.43
C SER A 152 0.35 -32.55 3.49
N GLY A 153 1.63 -32.28 3.74
CA GLY A 153 2.39 -33.00 4.76
C GLY A 153 3.06 -34.28 4.30
N PHE A 154 3.15 -34.59 3.00
CA PHE A 154 3.68 -35.87 2.51
C PHE A 154 5.07 -35.77 1.86
N PHE A 155 5.55 -34.56 1.59
CA PHE A 155 6.83 -34.34 0.91
C PHE A 155 7.44 -33.00 1.34
N THR A 156 8.77 -32.91 1.31
CA THR A 156 9.47 -31.63 1.45
C THR A 156 9.42 -30.86 0.14
N PRO A 157 8.84 -29.65 0.10
CA PRO A 157 8.81 -28.86 -1.12
C PRO A 157 10.19 -28.30 -1.47
N SER A 158 10.42 -28.00 -2.75
CA SER A 158 11.60 -27.27 -3.21
C SER A 158 11.47 -25.75 -3.04
N SER A 159 10.24 -25.25 -3.04
CA SER A 159 9.91 -23.84 -2.87
C SER A 159 8.57 -23.65 -2.16
N VAL A 160 8.41 -22.52 -1.48
CA VAL A 160 7.15 -22.09 -0.88
C VAL A 160 6.69 -20.83 -1.61
N ASN A 161 5.41 -20.78 -1.94
CA ASN A 161 4.76 -19.65 -2.59
C ASN A 161 3.59 -19.16 -1.71
N VAL A 162 3.62 -17.88 -1.36
CA VAL A 162 2.56 -17.22 -0.60
C VAL A 162 1.98 -16.12 -1.48
N ALA A 163 0.68 -16.20 -1.75
CA ALA A 163 -0.06 -15.23 -2.53
C ALA A 163 -1.17 -14.62 -1.68
N ILE A 164 -1.26 -13.29 -1.69
CA ILE A 164 -2.29 -12.52 -1.00
C ILE A 164 -3.04 -11.71 -2.04
N GLN A 165 -4.36 -11.80 -2.05
CA GLN A 165 -5.24 -11.03 -2.91
C GLN A 165 -6.15 -10.15 -2.05
N ILE A 166 -6.15 -8.84 -2.32
CA ILE A 166 -6.86 -7.83 -1.56
C ILE A 166 -7.79 -7.06 -2.49
N TYR A 167 -8.98 -6.75 -2.00
CA TYR A 167 -9.91 -5.83 -2.64
C TYR A 167 -9.83 -4.48 -1.94
N VAL A 168 -9.27 -3.48 -2.62
CA VAL A 168 -9.22 -2.11 -2.11
C VAL A 168 -10.47 -1.38 -2.62
N ALA A 169 -11.35 -1.00 -1.70
CA ALA A 169 -12.54 -0.23 -2.01
C ALA A 169 -12.19 1.26 -2.17
N ASP A 170 -12.96 1.97 -2.97
CA ASP A 170 -12.86 3.44 -3.06
C ASP A 170 -13.83 4.11 -2.08
N ASP A 171 -13.33 4.45 -0.90
CA ASP A 171 -14.09 5.21 0.11
C ASP A 171 -14.04 6.73 -0.13
N VAL A 172 -13.18 7.21 -1.03
CA VAL A 172 -12.91 8.64 -1.24
C VAL A 172 -13.89 9.22 -2.27
N LEU A 173 -14.22 8.45 -3.32
CA LEU A 173 -15.07 8.90 -4.42
C LEU A 173 -16.05 7.80 -4.92
N PRO A 174 -16.89 7.22 -4.04
CA PRO A 174 -17.71 6.05 -4.37
C PRO A 174 -18.66 6.25 -5.57
N GLY A 175 -19.08 7.49 -5.84
CA GLY A 175 -19.94 7.83 -6.98
C GLY A 175 -19.20 8.18 -8.28
N ILE A 176 -17.94 8.63 -8.20
CA ILE A 176 -17.17 9.05 -9.38
C ILE A 176 -16.39 7.87 -9.95
N SER A 177 -15.76 7.03 -9.12
CA SER A 177 -15.00 5.86 -9.61
C SER A 177 -15.88 4.86 -10.35
N LEU A 178 -17.08 4.58 -9.84
CA LEU A 178 -18.00 3.66 -10.51
C LEU A 178 -18.45 4.17 -11.90
N ASN A 179 -18.73 5.46 -12.02
CA ASN A 179 -19.22 6.07 -13.27
C ASN A 179 -18.09 6.43 -14.26
N LEU A 180 -16.88 6.75 -13.76
CA LEU A 180 -15.77 7.24 -14.57
C LEU A 180 -14.73 6.15 -14.90
N LEU A 181 -14.44 5.27 -13.94
CA LEU A 181 -13.44 4.19 -14.09
C LEU A 181 -14.08 2.82 -14.35
N GLY A 182 -15.38 2.65 -14.11
CA GLY A 182 -16.12 1.43 -14.41
C GLY A 182 -15.86 0.25 -13.48
N PHE A 183 -15.11 0.45 -12.38
CA PHE A 183 -14.83 -0.60 -11.40
C PHE A 183 -15.04 -0.08 -9.96
N PRO A 184 -15.81 -0.79 -9.11
CA PRO A 184 -16.07 -0.40 -7.72
C PRO A 184 -14.89 -0.62 -6.78
N ALA A 185 -13.92 -1.46 -7.19
CA ALA A 185 -12.77 -1.83 -6.39
C ALA A 185 -11.60 -2.23 -7.28
N VAL A 186 -10.39 -2.02 -6.79
CA VAL A 186 -9.15 -2.48 -7.43
C VAL A 186 -8.66 -3.73 -6.72
N THR A 187 -8.33 -4.76 -7.49
CA THR A 187 -7.73 -5.99 -6.95
C THR A 187 -6.21 -5.87 -6.93
N VAL A 188 -5.63 -6.06 -5.76
CA VAL A 188 -4.19 -6.03 -5.56
C VAL A 188 -3.73 -7.45 -5.24
N THR A 189 -2.73 -7.94 -5.96
CA THR A 189 -2.15 -9.26 -5.73
C THR A 189 -0.67 -9.12 -5.42
N ALA A 190 -0.25 -9.67 -4.28
CA ALA A 190 1.14 -9.77 -3.89
C ALA A 190 1.51 -11.24 -3.78
N THR A 191 2.65 -11.61 -4.37
CA THR A 191 3.13 -12.99 -4.33
C THR A 191 4.60 -13.00 -3.94
N ALA A 192 4.95 -13.87 -3.01
CA ALA A 192 6.32 -14.10 -2.57
C ALA A 192 6.65 -15.57 -2.72
N THR A 193 7.79 -15.85 -3.36
CA THR A 193 8.31 -17.20 -3.52
C THR A 193 9.69 -17.29 -2.91
N MET A 194 9.92 -18.33 -2.11
CA MET A 194 11.21 -18.60 -1.49
C MET A 194 11.62 -20.06 -1.68
N PRO A 195 12.92 -20.33 -1.88
CA PRO A 195 13.42 -21.70 -1.84
C PRO A 195 13.29 -22.26 -0.43
N TYR A 196 12.94 -23.55 -0.33
CA TYR A 196 12.82 -24.22 0.96
C TYR A 196 14.23 -24.56 1.51
N VAL A 197 14.48 -24.22 2.78
CA VAL A 197 15.80 -24.35 3.41
C VAL A 197 15.80 -25.14 4.73
N GLY A 198 14.63 -25.50 5.27
CA GLY A 198 14.50 -26.29 6.50
C GLY A 198 14.88 -27.76 6.34
N ARG A 199 16.17 -28.05 6.12
CA ARG A 199 16.72 -29.41 6.10
C ARG A 199 17.09 -29.91 7.47
#